data_AF-A0AAT9HBN7-F1
#
_entry.id   AF-A0AAT9HBN7-F1
#
_cell.length_a   1.000
_cell.length_b   1.000
_cell.length_c   1.000
_cell.angle_alpha   90.00
_cell.angle_beta   90.00
_cell.angle_gamma   90.00
#
_symmetry.space_group_name_H-M   'P 1'
#
loop_
_entity.id
_entity.type
_entity.pdbx_description
1 polymer ?
#
loop_
_entity_poly.entity_id
_entity_poly.type
_entity_poly.pdbx_seq_one_letter_code
_entity_poly.pdbx_strand_id
1 'polypeptide(L)'
;MTSQTIAHAPTTEQIRRAPKVLLHDHLDGGLRPGTVVDLARACGYARLPETDPDKLGLWFREAADSRSLERYLETFSHTVGVMQTRDALVRVAAECAEDLAEDGVVYAEVRYAPEQHLEGGLTLEEVVEAVDEGFRLGERRARRTAAVSGSAPCSPRCGTPPAPWRSPNSPTATGTGASSASTSRAPRPVTRPPGTSTPSNF
;
A
#
# COMPACT_ATOMS: atom_id res chain seq x y z
N MET A 1 50.06 5.67 -11.52
CA MET A 1 49.31 5.23 -10.33
C MET A 1 47.86 5.09 -10.73
N THR A 2 47.41 3.90 -11.10
CA THR A 2 46.01 3.63 -11.39
C THR A 2 45.24 3.61 -10.07
N SER A 3 44.41 4.63 -9.87
CA SER A 3 43.49 4.70 -8.73
C SER A 3 42.50 3.56 -8.85
N GLN A 4 42.69 2.49 -8.07
CA GLN A 4 41.67 1.47 -7.90
C GLN A 4 40.53 2.08 -7.08
N THR A 5 39.47 2.51 -7.77
CA THR A 5 38.20 2.80 -7.14
C THR A 5 37.64 1.48 -6.61
N ILE A 6 37.83 1.21 -5.32
CA ILE A 6 37.09 0.14 -4.63
C ILE A 6 35.63 0.60 -4.61
N ALA A 7 34.81 0.07 -5.51
CA ALA A 7 33.37 0.21 -5.42
C ALA A 7 32.90 -0.61 -4.20
N HIS A 8 32.83 0.03 -3.04
CA HIS A 8 32.36 -0.62 -1.82
C HIS A 8 30.82 -0.62 -1.84
N ALA A 9 30.23 -1.62 -2.49
CA ALA A 9 28.80 -1.86 -2.41
C ALA A 9 28.44 -2.21 -0.96
N PRO A 10 27.37 -1.62 -0.39
CA PRO A 10 26.94 -1.97 0.96
C PRO A 10 26.48 -3.43 1.01
N THR A 11 26.83 -4.12 2.08
CA THR A 11 26.32 -5.46 2.40
C THR A 11 24.82 -5.40 2.71
N THR A 12 24.10 -6.52 2.55
CA THR A 12 22.68 -6.61 2.90
C THR A 12 22.41 -6.18 4.35
N GLU A 13 23.30 -6.53 5.28
CA GLU A 13 23.17 -6.14 6.69
C GLU A 13 23.32 -4.62 6.87
N GLN A 14 24.26 -3.98 6.16
CA GLN A 14 24.37 -2.52 6.16
C GLN A 14 23.12 -1.86 5.58
N ILE A 15 22.55 -2.42 4.50
CA ILE A 15 21.31 -1.91 3.90
C ILE A 15 20.13 -2.01 4.88
N ARG A 16 19.99 -3.15 5.57
CA ARG A 16 18.92 -3.35 6.58
C ARG A 16 19.02 -2.35 7.72
N ARG A 17 20.23 -2.12 8.26
CA ARG A 17 20.46 -1.19 9.39
C ARG A 17 20.39 0.28 9.03
N ALA A 18 20.56 0.64 7.76
CA ALA A 18 20.53 2.04 7.36
C ALA A 18 19.14 2.66 7.64
N PRO A 19 19.06 3.88 8.20
CA PRO A 19 17.77 4.57 8.31
C PRO A 19 17.26 4.91 6.91
N LYS A 20 16.02 4.51 6.62
CA LYS A 20 15.41 4.67 5.29
C LYS A 20 14.16 5.54 5.34
N VAL A 21 13.93 6.27 4.26
CA VAL A 21 12.71 7.05 4.02
C VAL A 21 11.99 6.43 2.84
N LEU A 22 10.72 6.10 3.02
CA LEU A 22 9.87 5.52 1.99
C LEU A 22 8.77 6.52 1.64
N LEU A 23 8.71 6.99 0.39
CA LEU A 23 7.76 8.04 -0.02
C LEU A 23 6.59 7.50 -0.86
N HIS A 24 6.63 6.22 -1.19
CA HIS A 24 5.63 5.59 -2.04
C HIS A 24 5.48 4.14 -1.63
N ASP A 25 4.48 3.86 -0.80
CA ASP A 25 3.96 2.50 -0.61
C ASP A 25 2.46 2.44 -0.85
N HIS A 26 1.96 1.23 -1.07
CA HIS A 26 0.55 0.92 -1.19
C HIS A 26 0.15 -0.10 -0.10
N LEU A 27 -0.69 0.33 0.84
CA LEU A 27 -1.19 -0.56 1.91
C LEU A 27 -1.91 -1.78 1.33
N ASP A 28 -2.74 -1.54 0.31
CA ASP A 28 -3.52 -2.53 -0.43
C ASP A 28 -2.67 -3.41 -1.37
N GLY A 29 -1.38 -3.09 -1.54
CA GLY A 29 -0.42 -3.90 -2.30
C GLY A 29 0.62 -4.63 -1.43
N GLY A 30 0.71 -4.32 -0.13
CA GLY A 30 1.80 -4.75 0.75
C GLY A 30 1.47 -5.88 1.74
N LEU A 31 0.39 -6.64 1.53
CA LEU A 31 -0.06 -7.64 2.49
C LEU A 31 0.87 -8.85 2.54
N ARG A 32 1.14 -9.37 3.74
CA ARG A 32 1.79 -10.67 3.93
C ARG A 32 0.91 -11.78 3.32
N PRO A 33 1.44 -12.71 2.50
CA PRO A 33 0.63 -13.77 1.88
C PRO A 33 -0.15 -14.63 2.89
N GLY A 34 0.45 -14.94 4.05
CA GLY A 34 -0.25 -15.65 5.12
C GLY A 34 -1.46 -14.89 5.65
N THR A 35 -1.36 -13.57 5.78
CA THR A 35 -2.47 -12.71 6.19
C THR A 35 -3.57 -12.68 5.12
N VAL A 36 -3.23 -12.68 3.83
CA VAL A 36 -4.23 -12.78 2.75
C VAL A 36 -5.03 -14.08 2.86
N VAL A 37 -4.35 -15.22 3.05
CA VAL A 37 -4.99 -16.54 3.23
C VAL A 37 -5.89 -16.57 4.45
N ASP A 38 -5.40 -16.06 5.59
CA ASP A 38 -6.17 -16.03 6.84
C ASP A 38 -7.44 -15.19 6.72
N LEU A 39 -7.31 -13.98 6.17
CA LEU A 39 -8.43 -13.07 5.98
C LEU A 39 -9.44 -13.63 4.97
N ALA A 40 -8.97 -14.22 3.87
CA ALA A 40 -9.83 -14.87 2.90
C ALA A 40 -10.68 -15.98 3.54
N ARG A 41 -10.08 -16.80 4.40
CA ARG A 41 -10.80 -17.83 5.16
C ARG A 41 -11.83 -17.21 6.11
N ALA A 42 -11.46 -16.14 6.81
CA ALA A 42 -12.31 -15.48 7.81
C ALA A 42 -13.54 -14.80 7.18
N CYS A 43 -13.39 -14.15 6.02
CA CYS A 43 -14.49 -13.46 5.33
C CYS A 43 -15.20 -14.31 4.27
N GLY A 44 -14.76 -15.56 4.04
CA GLY A 44 -15.34 -16.45 3.03
C GLY A 44 -14.98 -16.08 1.58
N TYR A 45 -13.87 -15.37 1.36
CA TYR A 45 -13.39 -15.02 0.03
C TYR A 45 -12.78 -16.25 -0.68
N ALA A 46 -13.51 -16.79 -1.65
CA ALA A 46 -13.15 -18.04 -2.34
C ALA A 46 -12.38 -17.84 -3.67
N ARG A 47 -12.10 -16.59 -4.07
CA ARG A 47 -11.50 -16.29 -5.39
C ARG A 47 -9.97 -16.27 -5.39
N LEU A 48 -9.30 -16.66 -4.30
CA LEU A 48 -7.84 -16.72 -4.30
C LEU A 48 -7.34 -17.77 -5.32
N PRO A 49 -6.28 -17.47 -6.08
CA PRO A 49 -5.69 -18.42 -7.03
C PRO A 49 -4.95 -19.57 -6.31
N GLU A 50 -4.57 -19.36 -5.05
CA GLU A 50 -3.88 -20.32 -4.20
C GLU A 50 -4.16 -20.01 -2.72
N THR A 51 -4.13 -21.05 -1.87
CA THR A 51 -4.42 -20.98 -0.42
C THR A 51 -3.24 -21.38 0.46
N ASP A 52 -2.17 -21.94 -0.13
CA ASP A 52 -0.86 -22.06 0.51
C ASP A 52 -0.13 -20.71 0.49
N PRO A 53 0.29 -20.15 1.65
CA PRO A 53 0.91 -18.82 1.70
C PRO A 53 2.17 -18.68 0.85
N ASP A 54 3.02 -19.70 0.80
CA ASP A 54 4.29 -19.63 0.07
C ASP A 54 4.04 -19.60 -1.44
N LYS A 55 3.16 -20.49 -1.92
CA LYS A 55 2.77 -20.53 -3.33
C LYS A 55 1.98 -19.28 -3.74
N LEU A 56 1.12 -18.75 -2.86
CA LEU A 56 0.40 -17.50 -3.12
C LEU A 56 1.39 -16.32 -3.24
N GLY A 57 2.41 -16.27 -2.38
CA GLY A 57 3.48 -15.28 -2.48
C GLY A 57 4.24 -15.35 -3.81
N LEU A 58 4.54 -16.57 -4.28
CA LEU A 58 5.15 -16.77 -5.61
C LEU A 58 4.23 -16.27 -6.73
N TRP A 59 2.93 -16.59 -6.68
CA TRP A 59 1.96 -16.13 -7.66
C TRP A 59 1.89 -14.59 -7.73
N PHE A 60 1.84 -13.91 -6.58
CA PHE A 60 1.88 -12.44 -6.54
C PHE A 60 3.15 -11.87 -7.18
N ARG A 61 4.31 -12.48 -6.91
CA ARG A 61 5.59 -12.05 -7.49
C ARG A 61 5.63 -12.24 -9.00
N GLU A 62 5.16 -13.38 -9.49
CA GLU A 62 5.09 -13.68 -10.92
C GLU A 62 4.11 -12.76 -11.65
N ALA A 63 2.96 -12.45 -11.05
CA ALA A 63 2.02 -11.47 -11.57
C ALA A 63 2.64 -10.07 -11.67
N ALA A 64 3.41 -9.66 -10.65
CA ALA A 64 4.10 -8.38 -10.63
C ALA A 64 5.22 -8.27 -11.68
N ASP A 65 5.95 -9.36 -11.96
CA ASP A 65 7.03 -9.41 -12.97
C ASP A 65 6.52 -9.80 -14.37
N SER A 66 5.21 -9.94 -14.56
CA SER A 66 4.59 -10.45 -15.80
C SER A 66 4.73 -9.51 -17.01
N ARG A 67 5.20 -8.28 -16.82
CA ARG A 67 5.21 -7.19 -17.81
C ARG A 67 3.83 -6.85 -18.39
N SER A 68 2.76 -7.25 -17.72
CA SER A 68 1.38 -6.92 -18.06
C SER A 68 0.76 -6.10 -16.95
N LEU A 69 0.31 -4.88 -17.28
CA LEU A 69 -0.40 -4.03 -16.34
C LEU A 69 -1.69 -4.68 -15.85
N GLU A 70 -2.39 -5.41 -16.72
CA GLU A 70 -3.64 -6.09 -16.36
C GLU A 70 -3.40 -7.17 -15.31
N ARG A 71 -2.37 -8.01 -15.49
CA ARG A 71 -2.00 -9.03 -14.50
C ARG A 71 -1.49 -8.42 -13.20
N TYR A 72 -0.76 -7.31 -13.27
CA TYR A 72 -0.37 -6.56 -12.08
C TYR A 72 -1.59 -6.08 -11.30
N LEU A 73 -2.58 -5.48 -11.97
CA LEU A 73 -3.79 -4.96 -11.32
C LEU A 73 -4.75 -6.06 -10.84
N GLU A 74 -4.72 -7.25 -11.44
CA GLU A 74 -5.48 -8.42 -10.97
C GLU A 74 -5.16 -8.74 -9.50
N THR A 75 -3.89 -8.61 -9.10
CA THR A 75 -3.45 -8.87 -7.72
C THR A 75 -4.20 -8.04 -6.68
N PHE A 76 -4.51 -6.77 -7.00
CA PHE A 76 -5.25 -5.88 -6.11
C PHE A 76 -6.69 -6.33 -5.87
N SER A 77 -7.30 -7.06 -6.81
CA SER A 77 -8.66 -7.60 -6.63
C SER A 77 -8.73 -8.65 -5.50
N HIS A 78 -7.60 -9.28 -5.17
CA HIS A 78 -7.50 -10.24 -4.08
C HIS A 78 -7.23 -9.54 -2.75
N THR A 79 -6.25 -8.64 -2.69
CA THR A 79 -5.91 -7.92 -1.46
C THR A 79 -7.03 -7.01 -1.00
N VAL A 80 -7.64 -6.23 -1.90
CA VAL A 80 -8.83 -5.42 -1.61
C VAL A 80 -10.00 -6.31 -1.18
N GLY A 81 -10.19 -7.45 -1.85
CA GLY A 81 -11.28 -8.38 -1.55
C GLY A 81 -11.25 -8.96 -0.13
N VAL A 82 -10.06 -9.09 0.46
CA VAL A 82 -9.91 -9.56 1.85
C VAL A 82 -9.89 -8.44 2.90
N MET A 83 -9.86 -7.18 2.46
CA MET A 83 -9.81 -5.97 3.30
C MET A 83 -11.16 -5.25 3.38
N GLN A 84 -12.27 -5.99 3.40
CA GLN A 84 -13.62 -5.41 3.43
C GLN A 84 -14.19 -5.26 4.85
N THR A 85 -13.40 -5.52 5.90
CA THR A 85 -13.84 -5.39 7.29
C THR A 85 -12.89 -4.51 8.09
N ARG A 86 -13.42 -3.87 9.13
CA ARG A 86 -12.65 -3.03 10.06
C ARG A 86 -11.43 -3.76 10.63
N ASP A 87 -11.63 -4.98 11.12
CA ASP A 87 -10.57 -5.77 11.73
C ASP A 87 -9.48 -6.16 10.74
N ALA A 88 -9.85 -6.44 9.48
CA ALA A 88 -8.89 -6.70 8.41
C ALA A 88 -8.02 -5.47 8.13
N LEU A 89 -8.63 -4.30 8.00
CA LEU A 89 -7.93 -3.03 7.77
C LEU A 89 -6.97 -2.69 8.93
N VAL A 90 -7.44 -2.82 10.18
CA VAL A 90 -6.60 -2.61 11.38
C VAL A 90 -5.41 -3.56 11.39
N ARG A 91 -5.64 -4.86 11.11
CA ARG A 91 -4.57 -5.87 11.08
C ARG A 91 -3.53 -5.54 10.00
N VAL A 92 -3.97 -5.29 8.77
CA VAL A 92 -3.06 -5.05 7.63
C VAL A 92 -2.23 -3.78 7.84
N ALA A 93 -2.83 -2.69 8.34
CA ALA A 93 -2.09 -1.47 8.65
C ALA A 93 -1.09 -1.64 9.82
N ALA A 94 -1.44 -2.45 10.83
CA ALA A 94 -0.52 -2.77 11.90
C ALA A 94 0.69 -3.58 11.41
N GLU A 95 0.44 -4.61 10.59
CA GLU A 95 1.50 -5.44 9.99
C GLU A 95 2.41 -4.62 9.07
N CYS A 96 1.86 -3.72 8.25
CA CYS A 96 2.62 -2.81 7.41
C CYS A 96 3.60 -1.95 8.24
N ALA A 97 3.16 -1.35 9.34
CA ALA A 97 4.05 -0.57 10.21
C ALA A 97 5.12 -1.43 10.93
N GLU A 98 4.80 -2.68 11.27
CA GLU A 98 5.76 -3.62 11.83
C GLU A 98 6.85 -3.98 10.80
N ASP A 99 6.46 -4.30 9.55
CA ASP A 99 7.36 -4.66 8.46
C ASP A 99 8.28 -3.51 8.07
N LEU A 100 7.74 -2.30 7.93
CA LEU A 100 8.52 -1.09 7.64
C LEU A 100 9.56 -0.81 8.74
N ALA A 101 9.19 -1.00 10.00
CA ALA A 101 10.11 -0.81 11.12
C ALA A 101 11.21 -1.88 11.15
N GLU A 102 10.87 -3.15 10.86
CA GLU A 102 11.85 -4.24 10.75
C GLU A 102 12.85 -3.99 9.61
N ASP A 103 12.38 -3.42 8.51
CA ASP A 103 13.23 -3.00 7.41
C ASP A 103 14.04 -1.74 7.71
N GLY A 104 13.91 -1.09 8.87
CA GLY A 104 14.68 0.10 9.24
C GLY A 104 14.20 1.39 8.58
N VAL A 105 12.94 1.42 8.14
CA VAL A 105 12.28 2.64 7.65
C VAL A 105 11.93 3.51 8.85
N VAL A 106 12.41 4.75 8.85
CA VAL A 106 12.19 5.73 9.93
C VAL A 106 11.05 6.71 9.61
N TYR A 107 10.64 6.79 8.36
CA TYR A 107 9.51 7.58 7.89
C TYR A 107 8.93 6.94 6.62
N ALA A 108 7.61 6.79 6.57
CA ALA A 108 6.90 6.21 5.43
C ALA A 108 5.65 7.01 5.06
N GLU A 109 5.44 7.19 3.75
CA GLU A 109 4.18 7.68 3.16
C GLU A 109 3.44 6.51 2.50
N VAL A 110 2.53 5.91 3.26
CA VAL A 110 1.72 4.77 2.81
C VAL A 110 0.40 5.28 2.22
N ARG A 111 0.06 4.82 1.03
CA ARG A 111 -1.12 5.20 0.26
C ARG A 111 -2.11 4.04 0.16
N TYR A 112 -3.38 4.36 -0.02
CA TYR A 112 -4.47 3.42 -0.31
C TYR A 112 -5.68 4.21 -0.81
N ALA A 113 -6.66 3.52 -1.39
CA ALA A 113 -7.90 4.12 -1.84
C ALA A 113 -9.07 3.68 -0.94
N PRO A 114 -9.50 4.48 0.06
CA PRO A 114 -10.56 4.09 0.99
C PRO A 114 -11.86 3.66 0.30
N GLU A 115 -12.17 4.24 -0.86
CA GLU A 115 -13.35 3.91 -1.67
C GLU A 115 -13.40 2.46 -2.16
N GLN A 116 -12.26 1.74 -2.15
CA GLN A 116 -12.19 0.33 -2.52
C GLN A 116 -12.60 -0.62 -1.37
N HIS A 117 -12.84 -0.11 -0.16
CA HIS A 117 -13.10 -0.91 1.04
C HIS A 117 -14.54 -0.76 1.57
N LEU A 118 -15.48 -0.45 0.68
CA LEU A 118 -16.87 -0.15 1.03
C LEU A 118 -17.84 -1.31 0.77
N GLU A 119 -17.42 -2.37 0.09
CA GLU A 119 -18.30 -3.50 -0.30
C GLU A 119 -18.79 -4.29 0.92
N GLY A 120 -18.03 -4.28 2.02
CA GLY A 120 -18.42 -4.87 3.31
C GLY A 120 -19.36 -4.00 4.16
N GLY A 121 -19.79 -2.84 3.67
CA GLY A 121 -20.74 -1.95 4.34
C GLY A 121 -20.12 -0.89 5.24
N LEU A 122 -18.80 -0.71 5.21
CA LEU A 122 -18.11 0.37 5.90
C LEU A 122 -18.38 1.72 5.23
N THR A 123 -18.37 2.81 5.99
CA THR A 123 -18.28 4.16 5.44
C THR A 123 -16.81 4.53 5.14
N LEU A 124 -16.60 5.57 4.33
CA LEU A 124 -15.25 6.09 4.06
C LEU A 124 -14.54 6.51 5.35
N GLU A 125 -15.26 7.12 6.28
CA GLU A 125 -14.74 7.53 7.58
C GLU A 125 -14.30 6.31 8.41
N GLU A 126 -15.13 5.27 8.48
CA GLU A 126 -14.80 4.04 9.21
C GLU A 126 -13.55 3.35 8.65
N VAL A 127 -13.39 3.35 7.33
CA VAL A 127 -12.17 2.82 6.67
C VAL A 127 -10.94 3.63 7.08
N VAL A 128 -11.01 4.96 7.02
CA VAL A 128 -9.89 5.84 7.39
C VAL A 128 -9.53 5.69 8.87
N GLU A 129 -10.52 5.60 9.75
CA GLU A 129 -10.33 5.40 11.18
C GLU A 129 -9.70 4.03 11.49
N ALA A 130 -10.15 2.97 10.82
CA ALA A 130 -9.61 1.62 10.99
C ALA A 130 -8.12 1.55 10.59
N VAL A 131 -7.76 2.13 9.45
CA VAL A 131 -6.36 2.16 8.99
C VAL A 131 -5.48 2.98 9.94
N ASP A 132 -5.96 4.15 10.38
CA ASP A 132 -5.25 5.01 11.33
C ASP A 132 -5.06 4.33 12.71
N GLU A 133 -6.06 3.58 13.19
CA GLU A 133 -5.91 2.74 14.37
C GLU A 133 -4.84 1.65 14.17
N GLY A 134 -4.87 0.97 13.03
CA GLY A 134 -3.91 -0.09 12.70
C GLY A 134 -2.47 0.42 12.69
N PHE A 135 -2.20 1.57 12.04
CA PHE A 135 -0.86 2.17 12.06
C PHE A 135 -0.39 2.49 13.48
N ARG A 136 -1.24 3.13 14.30
CA ARG A 136 -0.89 3.40 15.71
C ARG A 136 -0.61 2.13 16.49
N LEU A 137 -1.34 1.04 16.23
CA LEU A 137 -1.12 -0.24 16.87
C LEU A 137 0.23 -0.86 16.45
N GLY A 138 0.52 -0.88 15.15
CA GLY A 138 1.78 -1.40 14.59
C GLY A 138 2.99 -0.64 15.12
N GLU A 139 2.93 0.69 15.16
CA GLU A 139 3.99 1.52 15.78
C GLU A 139 4.26 1.14 17.24
N ARG A 140 3.20 0.95 18.04
CA ARG A 140 3.34 0.55 19.45
C ARG A 140 3.97 -0.83 19.59
N ARG A 141 3.73 -1.74 18.65
CA ARG A 141 4.31 -3.10 18.64
C ARG A 141 5.76 -3.07 18.19
N ALA A 142 6.06 -2.38 17.10
CA ALA A 142 7.43 -2.19 16.59
C ALA A 142 8.37 -1.58 17.64
N ARG A 143 7.92 -0.54 18.37
CA ARG A 143 8.70 0.06 19.46
C ARG A 143 9.02 -0.92 20.59
N ARG A 144 8.07 -1.81 20.94
CA ARG A 144 8.27 -2.83 21.95
C ARG A 144 9.31 -3.86 21.48
N THR A 145 9.21 -4.32 20.25
CA THR A 145 10.19 -5.24 19.65
C THR A 145 11.59 -4.64 19.63
N ALA A 146 11.73 -3.38 19.20
CA ALA A 146 13.02 -2.67 19.19
C ALA A 146 13.62 -2.51 20.60
N ALA A 147 12.78 -2.21 21.60
CA ALA A 147 13.22 -2.12 22.99
C ALA A 147 13.74 -3.47 23.54
N VAL A 148 13.19 -4.59 23.08
CA VAL A 148 13.64 -5.95 23.47
C VAL A 148 14.91 -6.36 22.70
N SER A 149 15.02 -6.04 21.42
CA SER A 149 16.16 -6.45 20.58
C SER A 149 17.40 -5.56 20.70
N GLY A 150 17.30 -4.42 21.39
CA GLY A 150 18.40 -3.44 21.49
C GLY A 150 18.70 -2.71 20.18
N SER A 151 17.83 -2.84 19.17
CA SER A 151 17.88 -1.99 17.97
C SER A 151 17.37 -0.60 18.35
N ALA A 152 18.03 0.45 17.85
CA ALA A 152 17.58 1.81 18.12
C ALA A 152 16.13 1.95 17.61
N PRO A 153 15.14 2.20 18.49
CA PRO A 153 13.79 2.44 18.04
C PRO A 153 13.82 3.66 17.12
N CYS A 154 12.96 3.68 16.10
CA CYS A 154 12.64 4.89 15.35
C CYS A 154 12.44 6.04 16.35
N SER A 155 13.42 6.94 16.46
CA SER A 155 13.43 7.95 17.52
C SER A 155 12.59 9.14 17.07
N PRO A 156 11.59 9.55 17.85
CA PRO A 156 10.98 10.86 17.71
C PRO A 156 11.93 11.89 18.34
N ARG A 157 12.64 12.70 17.55
CA ARG A 157 13.41 13.82 18.13
C ARG A 157 13.31 15.09 17.29
N CYS A 158 12.38 15.95 17.69
CA CYS A 158 12.69 17.35 18.02
C CYS A 158 11.57 17.96 18.88
N GLY A 159 11.86 18.29 20.14
CA GLY A 159 11.46 19.53 20.84
C GLY A 159 10.00 20.01 20.95
N THR A 160 9.02 19.32 20.38
CA THR A 160 7.60 19.72 20.35
C THR A 160 6.79 18.43 20.23
N PRO A 161 5.61 18.27 20.84
CA PRO A 161 4.85 17.02 20.70
C PRO A 161 4.62 16.74 19.21
N PRO A 162 5.15 15.64 18.64
CA PRO A 162 4.96 15.37 17.22
C PRO A 162 3.52 14.89 17.00
N ALA A 163 2.95 15.34 15.89
CA ALA A 163 1.68 14.83 15.42
C ALA A 163 1.77 13.30 15.22
N PRO A 164 0.71 12.55 15.56
CA PRO A 164 0.64 11.11 15.26
C PRO A 164 0.78 10.89 13.75
N TRP A 165 1.12 9.66 13.35
CA TRP A 165 1.00 9.25 11.96
C TRP A 165 -0.41 9.58 11.47
N ARG A 166 -0.49 10.23 10.31
CA ARG A 166 -1.70 10.82 9.77
C ARG A 166 -1.93 10.25 8.39
N SER A 167 -3.10 9.62 8.22
CA SER A 167 -3.63 9.27 6.91
C SER A 167 -3.68 10.53 6.01
N PRO A 168 -3.38 10.41 4.70
CA PRO A 168 -3.48 11.50 3.73
C PRO A 168 -4.90 12.08 3.57
N ASN A 169 -5.92 11.46 4.18
CA ASN A 169 -7.29 11.95 4.21
C ASN A 169 -7.67 12.71 5.49
N SER A 170 -6.70 12.94 6.39
CA SER A 170 -6.90 13.84 7.52
C SER A 170 -6.86 15.30 7.05
N PRO A 171 -7.63 16.23 7.65
CA PRO A 171 -7.75 17.63 7.21
C PRO A 171 -6.45 18.47 7.33
N THR A 172 -5.31 17.83 7.61
CA THR A 172 -3.96 18.42 7.72
C THR A 172 -2.90 17.66 6.90
N ALA A 173 -3.32 16.74 6.03
CA ALA A 173 -2.43 15.99 5.14
C ALA A 173 -1.71 16.90 4.14
N THR A 174 -0.43 16.63 3.90
CA THR A 174 0.44 17.44 3.03
C THR A 174 0.35 17.09 1.54
N GLY A 175 -0.56 16.19 1.13
CA GLY A 175 -0.82 15.92 -0.28
C GLY A 175 -1.85 14.82 -0.52
N THR A 176 -2.70 15.02 -1.53
CA THR A 176 -3.61 14.01 -2.09
C THR A 176 -2.96 13.36 -3.31
N GLY A 177 -2.76 12.04 -3.25
CA GLY A 177 -2.29 11.25 -4.39
C GLY A 177 -3.46 10.49 -5.01
N ALA A 178 -3.85 10.84 -6.23
CA ALA A 178 -4.81 10.03 -6.99
C ALA A 178 -4.09 8.81 -7.58
N SER A 179 -4.58 7.60 -7.29
CA SER A 179 -4.12 6.36 -7.91
C SER A 179 -5.30 5.63 -8.53
N SER A 180 -5.89 6.22 -9.57
CA SER A 180 -6.83 5.50 -10.43
C SER A 180 -6.07 4.91 -11.61
N ALA A 181 -6.19 3.60 -11.85
CA ALA A 181 -5.83 3.00 -13.13
C ALA A 181 -6.55 3.76 -14.26
N SER A 182 -5.80 4.45 -15.12
CA SER A 182 -6.35 5.22 -16.22
C SER A 182 -6.72 4.31 -17.41
N THR A 183 -7.55 3.30 -17.20
CA THR A 183 -8.05 2.44 -18.28
C THR A 183 -9.47 2.00 -18.01
N SER A 184 -10.42 2.90 -18.23
CA SER A 184 -11.76 2.63 -18.81
C SER A 184 -12.68 3.86 -18.69
N ARG A 185 -12.31 4.97 -19.34
CA ARG A 185 -13.34 5.95 -19.71
C ARG A 185 -13.94 5.49 -21.03
N ALA A 186 -15.11 4.86 -20.96
CA ALA A 186 -15.92 4.59 -22.14
C ALA A 186 -16.01 5.88 -23.00
N PRO A 187 -15.83 5.81 -24.34
CA PRO A 187 -15.96 6.99 -25.17
C PRO A 187 -17.37 7.55 -25.02
N ARG A 188 -17.46 8.81 -24.60
CA ARG A 188 -18.72 9.54 -24.53
C ARG A 188 -19.34 9.55 -25.94
N PRO A 189 -20.63 9.24 -26.11
CA PRO A 189 -21.27 9.36 -27.41
C PRO A 189 -21.23 10.84 -27.84
N VAL A 190 -20.59 11.10 -28.98
CA VAL A 190 -20.61 12.41 -29.63
C VAL A 190 -22.00 12.58 -30.21
N THR A 191 -22.86 13.32 -29.52
CA THR A 191 -24.13 13.80 -30.07
C THR A 191 -23.80 14.85 -31.13
N ARG A 192 -23.88 14.47 -32.41
CA ARG A 192 -23.70 15.38 -33.55
C ARG A 192 -24.94 16.29 -33.63
N PRO A 193 -24.79 17.63 -33.63
CA PRO A 193 -25.93 18.51 -33.87
C PRO A 193 -26.42 18.37 -35.33
N PRO A 194 -27.71 18.57 -35.60
CA PRO A 194 -28.28 18.35 -36.92
C PRO A 194 -27.90 19.46 -37.90
N GLY A 195 -27.51 19.00 -39.09
CA GLY A 195 -27.50 19.65 -40.40
C GLY A 195 -27.53 21.18 -40.51
N THR A 196 -26.46 21.73 -41.06
CA THR A 196 -26.57 22.82 -42.05
C THR A 196 -25.88 22.38 -43.33
N SER A 197 -26.67 22.36 -44.40
CA SER A 197 -26.32 21.95 -45.75
C SER A 197 -25.55 23.03 -46.51
N THR A 198 -24.66 22.55 -47.38
CA THR A 198 -24.15 23.14 -48.66
C THR A 198 -23.18 24.34 -48.64
N PRO A 199 -22.39 24.58 -49.72
CA PRO A 199 -21.88 23.64 -50.74
C PRO A 199 -20.35 23.77 -51.02
N SER A 200 -19.87 22.82 -51.81
CA SER A 200 -18.63 22.74 -52.60
C SER A 200 -17.97 24.05 -53.04
N ASN A 201 -16.62 24.10 -52.96
CA ASN A 201 -15.74 24.43 -54.10
C ASN A 201 -14.24 24.27 -53.74
N PHE A 202 -13.54 23.61 -54.69
CA PHE A 202 -12.09 23.39 -54.85
C PHE A 202 -11.34 22.51 -53.83
#